data_AF-A0A964P8F7-F1
#
_entry.id   AF-A0A964P8F7-F1
#
_cell.length_a   1.000
_cell.length_b   1.000
_cell.length_c   1.000
_cell.angle_alpha   90.00
_cell.angle_beta   90.00
_cell.angle_gamma   90.00
#
_symmetry.space_group_name_H-M   'P 1'
#
loop_
_entity.id
_entity.type
_entity.pdbx_description
1 polymer ?
#
loop_
_entity_poly.entity_id
_entity_poly.type
_entity_poly.pdbx_seq_one_letter_code
_entity_poly.pdbx_strand_id
1 'polypeptide(L)'
;MRWWLIAFILVIAPAAYAQTDEYAADETVLREQRLPTKGPDLLQIFRDRTPKPDTITQVNKYVARLQSSPYVDRVKASAELRAMGPVVRPLLENLLAEGKHDLETVRRLREVAFHFPAEKDYAAVTAAARLLQRDKPPNGLTTLIDFVPYAINESVRQEVQRALNTLAKAEKAPATILPDTLKDPSPSRRAAAAEAMLRSNGLTARDKISPLLKDENPLVRHQLAMTLVEMNDKSGLPILIRSLTDVPADCAEFALELLYRAGGEKSPSIFYPGKHKAAAFCAAWDKWYTDNQASLDLAKQLARTDLGFTIITTMGIGAKAAANSKVFEVDGRAPDRTVRWEFNAGRYPIDVQILGPNRLLVAEYLDRRVTERDFKGNILWQVAVNLPIGCQRLPDGRTFIVSRQRLVIVDRDGVEVFSHSPQQPSIMAAQRLRNGQIAMVTSGGRCSLIDPQGRELKAFQLGGAVYTLGGNIDVLPGGRILVPLYNQQCVAEFDWDGNKHWTATINNPTSVSRLSNGNTLVTCSLNNRIVEIDRAGKEVWSYHVDGRPFRARRR
;
A
#
# COMPACT_ATOMS: atom_id res chain seq x y z
N MET A 1 -2.35 34.83 -51.83
CA MET A 1 -2.67 34.92 -50.40
C MET A 1 -3.85 33.99 -50.11
N ARG A 2 -3.61 32.81 -49.55
CA ARG A 2 -4.66 31.87 -49.12
C ARG A 2 -4.41 31.52 -47.66
N TRP A 3 -5.33 31.94 -46.79
CA TRP A 3 -5.34 31.60 -45.37
C TRP A 3 -5.80 30.15 -45.20
N TRP A 4 -5.07 29.37 -44.41
CA TRP A 4 -5.56 28.09 -43.86
C TRP A 4 -5.56 28.20 -42.34
N LEU A 5 -6.75 28.13 -41.76
CA LEU A 5 -6.97 27.83 -40.34
C LEU A 5 -6.51 26.39 -40.09
N ILE A 6 -5.55 26.18 -39.19
CA ILE A 6 -5.27 24.87 -38.61
C ILE A 6 -5.90 24.85 -37.22
N ALA A 7 -6.95 24.04 -37.09
CA ALA A 7 -7.60 23.73 -35.84
C ALA A 7 -6.65 22.91 -34.95
N PHE A 8 -6.32 23.43 -33.77
CA PHE A 8 -5.70 22.64 -32.71
C PHE A 8 -6.74 21.69 -32.13
N ILE A 9 -6.72 20.42 -32.57
CA ILE A 9 -7.39 19.34 -31.85
C ILE A 9 -6.47 18.95 -30.70
N LEU A 10 -6.80 19.42 -29.50
CA LEU A 10 -6.20 18.95 -28.25
C LEU A 10 -6.66 17.50 -28.03
N VAL A 11 -5.84 16.52 -28.38
CA VAL A 11 -6.09 15.11 -28.03
C VAL A 11 -5.65 14.91 -26.58
N ILE A 12 -6.56 15.14 -25.64
CA ILE A 12 -6.42 14.70 -24.24
C ILE A 12 -6.79 13.20 -24.21
N ALA A 13 -5.82 12.29 -24.36
CA ALA A 13 -6.15 10.86 -24.42
C ALA A 13 -5.18 9.81 -23.79
N PRO A 14 -4.31 10.07 -22.79
CA PRO A 14 -3.65 8.97 -22.09
C PRO A 14 -4.50 8.33 -20.98
N ALA A 15 -5.19 9.15 -20.17
CA ALA A 15 -5.91 8.67 -18.98
C ALA A 15 -7.18 7.87 -19.33
N ALA A 16 -7.87 8.28 -20.40
CA ALA A 16 -9.08 7.60 -20.85
C ALA A 16 -8.80 6.18 -21.36
N TYR A 17 -7.66 5.97 -22.03
CA TYR A 17 -7.27 4.66 -22.59
C TYR A 17 -6.93 3.64 -21.48
N ALA A 18 -6.16 4.05 -20.47
CA ALA A 18 -5.82 3.17 -19.35
C ALA A 18 -7.06 2.77 -18.53
N GLN A 19 -8.01 3.71 -18.36
CA GLN A 19 -9.25 3.46 -17.62
C GLN A 19 -10.24 2.58 -18.41
N THR A 20 -10.25 2.68 -19.75
CA THR A 20 -11.04 1.78 -20.60
C THR A 20 -10.55 0.34 -20.58
N ASP A 21 -9.23 0.13 -20.52
CA ASP A 21 -8.65 -1.22 -20.42
C ASP A 21 -8.94 -1.87 -19.05
N GLU A 22 -8.94 -1.09 -17.97
CA GLU A 22 -9.28 -1.55 -16.63
C GLU A 22 -10.75 -2.02 -16.53
N TYR A 23 -11.69 -1.27 -17.11
CA TYR A 23 -13.09 -1.70 -17.16
C TYR A 23 -13.31 -2.95 -18.01
N ALA A 24 -12.56 -3.15 -19.09
CA ALA A 24 -12.65 -4.36 -19.90
C ALA A 24 -12.17 -5.59 -19.10
N ALA A 25 -11.12 -5.44 -18.28
CA ALA A 25 -10.66 -6.48 -17.38
C ALA A 25 -11.71 -6.79 -16.29
N ASP A 26 -12.29 -5.76 -15.66
CA ASP A 26 -13.35 -5.93 -14.66
C ASP A 26 -14.59 -6.62 -15.25
N GLU A 27 -15.01 -6.27 -16.46
CA GLU A 27 -16.11 -6.96 -17.16
C GLU A 27 -15.79 -8.43 -17.42
N THR A 28 -14.53 -8.76 -17.72
CA THR A 28 -14.09 -10.14 -17.95
C THR A 28 -14.19 -10.97 -16.66
N VAL A 29 -13.71 -10.43 -15.54
CA VAL A 29 -13.82 -11.06 -14.21
C VAL A 29 -15.27 -11.41 -13.87
N LEU A 30 -16.20 -10.49 -14.16
CA LEU A 30 -17.62 -10.72 -13.90
C LEU A 30 -18.26 -11.73 -14.87
N ARG A 31 -17.90 -11.69 -16.16
CA ARG A 31 -18.38 -12.68 -17.16
C ARG A 31 -17.97 -14.11 -16.82
N GLU A 32 -16.73 -14.31 -16.39
CA GLU A 32 -16.23 -15.63 -15.98
C GLU A 32 -17.02 -16.24 -14.82
N GLN A 33 -17.60 -15.38 -13.98
CA GLN A 33 -18.44 -15.76 -12.86
C GLN A 33 -19.95 -15.70 -13.18
N ARG A 34 -20.31 -15.41 -14.44
CA ARG A 34 -21.69 -15.24 -14.92
C ARG A 34 -22.46 -14.16 -14.15
N LEU A 35 -21.77 -13.10 -13.76
CA LEU A 35 -22.33 -11.95 -13.06
C LEU A 35 -22.64 -10.80 -14.03
N PRO A 36 -23.56 -9.89 -13.67
CA PRO A 36 -23.86 -8.70 -14.47
C PRO A 36 -22.64 -7.80 -14.67
N THR A 37 -22.54 -7.13 -15.82
CA THR A 37 -21.38 -6.28 -16.16
C THR A 37 -21.72 -4.80 -16.38
N LYS A 38 -23.00 -4.43 -16.42
CA LYS A 38 -23.43 -3.09 -16.82
C LYS A 38 -24.67 -2.62 -16.06
N GLY A 39 -24.73 -1.30 -15.87
CA GLY A 39 -25.94 -0.58 -15.47
C GLY A 39 -26.44 -0.97 -14.07
N PRO A 40 -27.75 -0.84 -13.82
CA PRO A 40 -28.36 -1.14 -12.51
C PRO A 40 -28.18 -2.60 -12.05
N ASP A 41 -27.96 -3.54 -12.97
CA ASP A 41 -27.82 -4.96 -12.62
C ASP A 41 -26.53 -5.25 -11.83
N LEU A 42 -25.51 -4.39 -11.94
CA LEU A 42 -24.31 -4.44 -11.10
C LEU A 42 -24.64 -4.35 -9.60
N LEU A 43 -25.74 -3.66 -9.24
CA LEU A 43 -26.18 -3.53 -7.85
C LEU A 43 -26.59 -4.87 -7.24
N GLN A 44 -26.99 -5.84 -8.07
CA GLN A 44 -27.40 -7.15 -7.58
C GLN A 44 -26.25 -7.90 -6.92
N ILE A 45 -25.02 -7.73 -7.42
CA ILE A 45 -23.80 -8.33 -6.87
C ILE A 45 -23.63 -7.95 -5.39
N PHE A 46 -23.91 -6.69 -5.05
CA PHE A 46 -23.84 -6.18 -3.69
C PHE A 46 -25.03 -6.64 -2.86
N ARG A 47 -26.25 -6.56 -3.40
CA ARG A 47 -27.48 -7.00 -2.70
C ARG A 47 -27.43 -8.47 -2.30
N ASP A 48 -26.94 -9.33 -3.19
CA ASP A 48 -26.79 -10.77 -2.92
C ASP A 48 -25.78 -11.05 -1.80
N ARG A 49 -24.87 -10.11 -1.55
CA ARG A 49 -23.82 -10.17 -0.53
C ARG A 49 -24.12 -9.30 0.69
N THR A 50 -25.32 -8.74 0.77
CA THR A 50 -25.84 -8.00 1.93
C THR A 50 -26.84 -8.89 2.65
N PRO A 51 -26.47 -9.50 3.80
CA PRO A 51 -27.38 -10.33 4.58
C PRO A 51 -28.65 -9.57 4.99
N LYS A 52 -29.79 -10.24 4.87
CA LYS A 52 -31.08 -9.73 5.36
C LYS A 52 -31.15 -9.82 6.89
N PRO A 53 -31.98 -8.99 7.56
CA PRO A 53 -32.13 -9.02 9.02
C PRO A 53 -32.44 -10.41 9.60
N ASP A 54 -33.27 -11.20 8.91
CA ASP A 54 -33.61 -12.57 9.33
C ASP A 54 -32.39 -13.50 9.25
N THR A 55 -31.55 -13.35 8.22
CA THR A 55 -30.30 -14.08 8.07
C THR A 55 -29.35 -13.77 9.22
N ILE A 56 -29.20 -12.49 9.58
CA ILE A 56 -28.35 -12.05 10.70
C ILE A 56 -28.85 -12.65 12.02
N THR A 57 -30.16 -12.55 12.27
CA THR A 57 -30.81 -13.12 13.45
C THR A 57 -30.54 -14.63 13.56
N GLN A 58 -30.67 -15.34 12.45
CA GLN A 58 -30.47 -16.77 12.39
C GLN A 58 -29.01 -17.19 12.58
N VAL A 59 -28.05 -16.46 11.99
CA VAL A 59 -26.62 -16.67 12.23
C VAL A 59 -26.29 -16.47 13.71
N ASN A 60 -26.74 -15.37 14.31
CA ASN A 60 -26.50 -15.09 15.73
C ASN A 60 -27.02 -16.20 16.64
N LYS A 61 -28.21 -16.74 16.33
CA LYS A 61 -28.78 -17.88 17.06
C LYS A 61 -27.90 -19.14 16.96
N TYR A 62 -27.36 -19.43 15.78
CA TYR A 62 -26.46 -20.59 15.63
C TYR A 62 -25.09 -20.36 16.27
N VAL A 63 -24.55 -19.14 16.18
CA VAL A 63 -23.28 -18.77 16.83
C VAL A 63 -23.39 -18.92 18.36
N ALA A 64 -24.49 -18.49 18.97
CA ALA A 64 -24.72 -18.72 20.40
C ALA A 64 -24.71 -20.21 20.76
N ARG A 65 -25.26 -21.07 19.90
CA ARG A 65 -25.23 -22.54 20.09
C ARG A 65 -23.85 -23.16 19.90
N LEU A 66 -22.90 -22.47 19.26
CA LEU A 66 -21.50 -22.92 19.22
C LEU A 66 -20.83 -22.85 20.60
N GLN A 67 -21.41 -22.13 21.57
CA GLN A 67 -20.94 -22.07 22.96
C GLN A 67 -21.64 -23.10 23.87
N SER A 68 -22.55 -23.92 23.32
CA SER A 68 -23.27 -24.94 24.09
C SER A 68 -22.32 -25.99 24.66
N SER A 69 -22.55 -26.45 25.90
CA SER A 69 -21.70 -27.48 26.55
C SER A 69 -21.74 -28.83 25.81
N PRO A 70 -22.92 -29.34 25.37
CA PRO A 70 -22.99 -30.53 24.52
C PRO A 70 -22.29 -30.34 23.17
N TYR A 71 -21.33 -31.24 22.89
CA TYR A 71 -20.60 -31.26 21.60
C TYR A 71 -21.53 -31.38 20.40
N VAL A 72 -22.60 -32.19 20.53
CA VAL A 72 -23.58 -32.44 19.47
C VAL A 72 -24.27 -31.15 19.02
N ASP A 73 -24.57 -30.24 19.94
CA ASP A 73 -25.24 -28.98 19.60
C ASP A 73 -24.33 -28.06 18.80
N ARG A 74 -23.03 -28.01 19.16
CA ARG A 74 -22.01 -27.24 18.43
C ARG A 74 -21.82 -27.78 17.01
N VAL A 75 -21.81 -29.10 16.85
CA VAL A 75 -21.71 -29.75 15.53
C VAL A 75 -22.94 -29.44 14.67
N LYS A 76 -24.15 -29.58 15.22
CA LYS A 76 -25.39 -29.22 14.53
C LYS A 76 -25.40 -27.76 14.10
N ALA A 77 -25.06 -26.84 15.01
CA ALA A 77 -24.98 -25.41 14.71
C ALA A 77 -23.94 -25.09 13.61
N SER A 78 -22.80 -25.79 13.60
CA SER A 78 -21.80 -25.63 12.52
C SER A 78 -22.36 -26.08 11.17
N ALA A 79 -23.10 -27.21 11.14
CA ALA A 79 -23.74 -27.70 9.92
C ALA A 79 -24.87 -26.78 9.45
N GLU A 80 -25.66 -26.23 10.36
CA GLU A 80 -26.72 -25.26 10.06
C GLU A 80 -26.15 -23.97 9.48
N LEU A 81 -25.05 -23.44 10.04
CA LEU A 81 -24.35 -22.29 9.46
C LEU A 81 -23.83 -22.58 8.04
N ARG A 82 -23.32 -23.80 7.78
CA ARG A 82 -22.92 -24.21 6.42
C ARG A 82 -24.12 -24.30 5.47
N ALA A 83 -25.25 -24.81 5.94
CA ALA A 83 -26.45 -24.96 5.12
C ALA A 83 -27.05 -23.61 4.68
N MET A 84 -26.75 -22.52 5.39
CA MET A 84 -27.17 -21.17 5.00
C MET A 84 -26.42 -20.62 3.76
N GLY A 85 -25.32 -21.26 3.35
CA GLY A 85 -24.60 -20.92 2.12
C GLY A 85 -23.70 -19.69 2.22
N PRO A 86 -23.14 -19.20 1.09
CA PRO A 86 -22.08 -18.18 1.06
C PRO A 86 -22.45 -16.84 1.73
N VAL A 87 -23.74 -16.51 1.83
CA VAL A 87 -24.23 -15.26 2.42
C VAL A 87 -23.80 -15.08 3.89
N VAL A 88 -23.52 -16.17 4.61
CA VAL A 88 -23.06 -16.07 6.01
C VAL A 88 -21.61 -15.65 6.13
N ARG A 89 -20.80 -15.81 5.08
CA ARG A 89 -19.36 -15.56 5.12
C ARG A 89 -18.99 -14.19 5.71
N PRO A 90 -19.49 -13.05 5.22
CA PRO A 90 -19.14 -11.75 5.79
C PRO A 90 -19.56 -11.60 7.26
N LEU A 91 -20.62 -12.29 7.69
CA LEU A 91 -21.03 -12.32 9.09
C LEU A 91 -20.02 -13.09 9.95
N LEU A 92 -19.55 -14.25 9.47
CA LEU A 92 -18.52 -15.02 10.15
C LEU A 92 -17.20 -14.25 10.24
N GLU A 93 -16.81 -13.56 9.16
CA GLU A 93 -15.59 -12.74 9.14
C GLU A 93 -15.67 -11.56 10.12
N ASN A 94 -16.83 -10.90 10.23
CA ASN A 94 -17.08 -9.89 11.25
C ASN A 94 -16.89 -10.44 12.67
N LEU A 95 -17.53 -11.58 12.98
CA LEU A 95 -17.41 -12.22 14.30
C LEU A 95 -15.96 -12.61 14.63
N LEU A 96 -15.21 -13.08 13.64
CA LEU A 96 -13.80 -13.40 13.79
C LEU A 96 -12.94 -12.15 14.02
N ALA A 97 -13.24 -11.05 13.34
CA ALA A 97 -12.53 -9.77 13.48
C ALA A 97 -12.78 -9.10 14.84
N GLU A 98 -13.95 -9.30 15.45
CA GLU A 98 -14.25 -8.75 16.78
C GLU A 98 -13.38 -9.32 17.90
N GLY A 99 -12.89 -10.56 17.75
CA GLY A 99 -11.99 -11.18 18.72
C GLY A 99 -12.62 -11.44 20.11
N LYS A 100 -13.95 -11.48 20.20
CA LYS A 100 -14.69 -11.64 21.48
C LYS A 100 -15.06 -13.08 21.83
N HIS A 101 -14.83 -14.03 20.93
CA HIS A 101 -15.25 -15.42 21.09
C HIS A 101 -14.12 -16.33 21.63
N ASP A 102 -14.50 -17.40 22.31
CA ASP A 102 -13.58 -18.43 22.78
C ASP A 102 -12.93 -19.22 21.62
N LEU A 103 -11.81 -19.89 21.90
CA LEU A 103 -11.01 -20.58 20.88
C LEU A 103 -11.78 -21.68 20.12
N GLU A 104 -12.72 -22.39 20.77
CA GLU A 104 -13.50 -23.44 20.11
C GLU A 104 -14.54 -22.84 19.17
N THR A 105 -15.24 -21.79 19.59
CA THR A 105 -16.14 -21.02 18.72
C THR A 105 -15.37 -20.46 17.52
N VAL A 106 -14.22 -19.80 17.75
CA VAL A 106 -13.35 -19.28 16.68
C VAL A 106 -12.94 -20.38 15.71
N ARG A 107 -12.52 -21.54 16.21
CA ARG A 107 -12.13 -22.70 15.37
C ARG A 107 -13.28 -23.13 14.47
N ARG A 108 -14.50 -23.23 15.00
CA ARG A 108 -15.69 -23.63 14.23
C ARG A 108 -16.13 -22.58 13.23
N LEU A 109 -16.11 -21.31 13.60
CA LEU A 109 -16.39 -20.22 12.66
C LEU A 109 -15.42 -20.24 11.48
N ARG A 110 -14.12 -20.46 11.74
CA ARG A 110 -13.11 -20.64 10.68
C ARG A 110 -13.38 -21.87 9.82
N GLU A 111 -13.77 -22.99 10.43
CA GLU A 111 -14.12 -24.21 9.70
C GLU A 111 -15.31 -24.00 8.77
N VAL A 112 -16.37 -23.33 9.24
CA VAL A 112 -17.53 -22.98 8.40
C VAL A 112 -17.09 -22.01 7.30
N ALA A 113 -16.35 -20.96 7.64
CA ALA A 113 -15.86 -19.98 6.67
C ALA A 113 -14.99 -20.60 5.58
N PHE A 114 -14.21 -21.64 5.89
CA PHE A 114 -13.37 -22.35 4.92
C PHE A 114 -14.16 -23.01 3.78
N HIS A 115 -15.42 -23.41 4.02
CA HIS A 115 -16.27 -24.04 3.00
C HIS A 115 -16.75 -23.06 1.93
N PHE A 116 -16.62 -21.76 2.17
CA PHE A 116 -16.90 -20.72 1.21
C PHE A 116 -15.56 -20.05 0.93
N PRO A 117 -14.89 -20.21 -0.22
CA PRO A 117 -13.65 -19.51 -0.53
C PRO A 117 -13.90 -18.07 -1.02
N ALA A 118 -13.01 -17.13 -0.71
CA ALA A 118 -13.28 -15.67 -0.77
C ALA A 118 -12.86 -15.00 -2.07
N GLU A 119 -11.86 -15.59 -2.72
CA GLU A 119 -11.05 -14.90 -3.71
C GLU A 119 -11.89 -14.42 -4.91
N LYS A 120 -12.76 -15.30 -5.41
CA LYS A 120 -13.68 -14.99 -6.50
C LYS A 120 -14.71 -13.92 -6.09
N ASP A 121 -15.19 -13.97 -4.86
CA ASP A 121 -16.14 -12.97 -4.34
C ASP A 121 -15.48 -11.58 -4.21
N TYR A 122 -14.26 -11.50 -3.67
CA TYR A 122 -13.53 -10.25 -3.56
C TYR A 122 -13.20 -9.64 -4.93
N ALA A 123 -12.78 -10.49 -5.88
CA ALA A 123 -12.56 -10.06 -7.27
C ALA A 123 -13.85 -9.54 -7.91
N ALA A 124 -14.99 -10.22 -7.71
CA ALA A 124 -16.27 -9.78 -8.26
C ALA A 124 -16.74 -8.46 -7.65
N VAL A 125 -16.67 -8.31 -6.33
CA VAL A 125 -17.12 -7.09 -5.65
C VAL A 125 -16.23 -5.90 -6.00
N THR A 126 -14.91 -6.07 -6.05
CA THR A 126 -13.99 -4.99 -6.45
C THR A 126 -14.21 -4.56 -7.91
N ALA A 127 -14.35 -5.51 -8.84
CA ALA A 127 -14.67 -5.23 -10.24
C ALA A 127 -16.02 -4.50 -10.38
N ALA A 128 -17.05 -4.99 -9.69
CA ALA A 128 -18.38 -4.36 -9.70
C ALA A 128 -18.34 -2.94 -9.13
N ALA A 129 -17.57 -2.69 -8.06
CA ALA A 129 -17.43 -1.37 -7.47
C ALA A 129 -16.76 -0.37 -8.43
N ARG A 130 -15.75 -0.80 -9.20
CA ARG A 130 -15.14 0.02 -10.25
C ARG A 130 -16.10 0.29 -11.40
N LEU A 131 -16.87 -0.71 -11.84
CA LEU A 131 -17.87 -0.53 -12.89
C LEU A 131 -19.04 0.36 -12.45
N LEU A 132 -19.42 0.36 -11.16
CA LEU A 132 -20.40 1.33 -10.63
C LEU A 132 -19.90 2.78 -10.70
N GLN A 133 -18.59 3.02 -10.59
CA GLN A 133 -18.02 4.36 -10.79
C GLN A 133 -18.16 4.83 -12.25
N ARG A 134 -18.16 3.90 -13.22
CA ARG A 134 -18.42 4.19 -14.63
C ARG A 134 -19.90 4.47 -14.86
N ASP A 135 -20.76 3.55 -14.44
CA ASP A 135 -22.17 3.51 -14.83
C ASP A 135 -23.07 4.42 -13.98
N LYS A 136 -22.68 4.66 -12.73
CA LYS A 136 -23.40 5.52 -11.76
C LYS A 136 -24.92 5.27 -11.75
N PRO A 137 -25.38 4.01 -11.61
CA PRO A 137 -26.80 3.71 -11.67
C PRO A 137 -27.54 4.33 -10.49
N PRO A 138 -28.84 4.66 -10.65
CA PRO A 138 -29.67 5.13 -9.53
C PRO A 138 -29.74 4.08 -8.42
N ASN A 139 -29.88 4.53 -7.17
CA ASN A 139 -29.86 3.71 -5.95
C ASN A 139 -28.51 3.03 -5.67
N GLY A 140 -27.45 3.42 -6.37
CA GLY A 140 -26.11 2.93 -6.12
C GLY A 140 -25.63 3.30 -4.72
N LEU A 141 -25.84 4.56 -4.32
CA LEU A 141 -25.44 5.08 -3.03
C LEU A 141 -26.03 4.27 -1.87
N THR A 142 -27.36 4.10 -1.85
CA THR A 142 -28.07 3.31 -0.82
C THR A 142 -27.58 1.87 -0.80
N THR A 143 -27.47 1.24 -1.98
CA THR A 143 -27.05 -0.17 -2.07
C THR A 143 -25.65 -0.39 -1.49
N LEU A 144 -24.71 0.52 -1.76
CA LEU A 144 -23.35 0.42 -1.24
C LEU A 144 -23.28 0.74 0.26
N ILE A 145 -24.03 1.74 0.75
CA ILE A 145 -24.13 2.01 2.21
C ILE A 145 -24.63 0.76 2.93
N ASP A 146 -25.60 0.06 2.35
CA ASP A 146 -26.12 -1.15 2.94
C ASP A 146 -25.09 -2.28 2.99
N PHE A 147 -24.22 -2.36 1.99
CA PHE A 147 -23.16 -3.36 1.85
C PHE A 147 -21.92 -3.08 2.71
N VAL A 148 -21.59 -1.82 3.01
CA VAL A 148 -20.36 -1.42 3.73
C VAL A 148 -20.02 -2.25 4.98
N PRO A 149 -20.98 -2.62 5.86
CA PRO A 149 -20.70 -3.48 7.03
C PRO A 149 -20.14 -4.86 6.71
N TYR A 150 -20.28 -5.31 5.46
CA TYR A 150 -19.91 -6.65 5.00
C TYR A 150 -18.65 -6.62 4.11
N ALA A 151 -18.09 -5.43 3.85
CA ALA A 151 -16.82 -5.24 3.14
C ALA A 151 -15.63 -5.40 4.12
N ILE A 152 -15.34 -6.63 4.54
CA ILE A 152 -14.32 -6.89 5.58
C ILE A 152 -12.91 -6.77 5.04
N ASN A 153 -12.68 -7.32 3.84
CA ASN A 153 -11.41 -7.23 3.15
C ASN A 153 -11.05 -5.79 2.80
N GLU A 154 -9.81 -5.39 3.06
CA GLU A 154 -9.34 -4.02 2.85
C GLU A 154 -9.43 -3.55 1.40
N SER A 155 -9.08 -4.41 0.43
CA SER A 155 -9.20 -4.07 -0.99
C SER A 155 -10.65 -3.85 -1.41
N VAL A 156 -11.58 -4.68 -0.91
CA VAL A 156 -13.02 -4.50 -1.13
C VAL A 156 -13.50 -3.19 -0.51
N ARG A 157 -13.13 -2.92 0.75
CA ARG A 157 -13.51 -1.70 1.47
C ARG A 157 -13.08 -0.44 0.72
N GLN A 158 -11.84 -0.40 0.25
CA GLN A 158 -11.30 0.74 -0.50
C GLN A 158 -12.06 0.99 -1.80
N GLU A 159 -12.30 -0.04 -2.62
CA GLU A 159 -13.02 0.15 -3.90
C GLU A 159 -14.50 0.51 -3.68
N VAL A 160 -15.15 -0.08 -2.68
CA VAL A 160 -16.53 0.29 -2.29
C VAL A 160 -16.59 1.75 -1.82
N GLN A 161 -15.65 2.20 -0.99
CA GLN A 161 -15.59 3.60 -0.56
C GLN A 161 -15.36 4.55 -1.74
N ARG A 162 -14.49 4.21 -2.70
CA ARG A 162 -14.30 5.02 -3.92
C ARG A 162 -15.58 5.10 -4.76
N ALA A 163 -16.30 3.98 -4.88
CA ALA A 163 -17.60 3.94 -5.56
C ALA A 163 -18.63 4.82 -4.84
N LEU A 164 -18.73 4.72 -3.52
CA LEU A 164 -19.57 5.60 -2.69
C LEU A 164 -19.25 7.07 -2.89
N ASN A 165 -17.96 7.45 -2.84
CA ASN A 165 -17.50 8.83 -3.03
C ASN A 165 -17.89 9.36 -4.42
N THR A 166 -17.84 8.50 -5.44
CA THR A 166 -18.24 8.84 -6.82
C THR A 166 -19.75 9.01 -6.96
N LEU A 167 -20.52 8.07 -6.40
CA LEU A 167 -21.98 8.10 -6.43
C LEU A 167 -22.56 9.27 -5.62
N ALA A 168 -21.94 9.60 -4.49
CA ALA A 168 -22.29 10.77 -3.67
C ALA A 168 -22.14 12.11 -4.41
N LYS A 169 -21.30 12.17 -5.45
CA LYS A 169 -21.20 13.34 -6.35
C LYS A 169 -22.21 13.32 -7.49
N ALA A 170 -22.55 12.11 -7.97
CA ALA A 170 -23.33 11.92 -9.18
C ALA A 170 -24.85 11.91 -8.94
N GLU A 171 -25.28 11.33 -7.82
CA GLU A 171 -26.70 11.21 -7.50
C GLU A 171 -27.28 12.53 -6.98
N LYS A 172 -28.59 12.76 -7.20
CA LYS A 172 -29.33 13.91 -6.65
C LYS A 172 -29.82 13.70 -5.21
N ALA A 173 -29.96 12.44 -4.79
CA ALA A 173 -30.40 12.01 -3.46
C ALA A 173 -29.37 12.02 -2.27
N PRO A 174 -28.06 12.31 -2.43
CA PRO A 174 -27.10 12.33 -1.31
C PRO A 174 -27.46 13.30 -0.18
N ALA A 175 -28.23 14.36 -0.49
CA ALA A 175 -28.59 15.42 0.46
C ALA A 175 -29.46 14.94 1.62
N THR A 176 -30.17 13.82 1.49
CA THR A 176 -30.97 13.19 2.55
C THR A 176 -30.30 11.92 3.09
N ILE A 177 -29.84 11.02 2.21
CA ILE A 177 -29.32 9.71 2.63
C ILE A 177 -28.07 9.83 3.52
N LEU A 178 -27.10 10.67 3.13
CA LEU A 178 -25.81 10.74 3.84
C LEU A 178 -25.96 11.36 5.25
N PRO A 179 -26.65 12.51 5.43
CA PRO A 179 -26.87 13.06 6.77
C PRO A 179 -27.58 12.11 7.74
N ASP A 180 -28.57 11.34 7.28
CA ASP A 180 -29.27 10.37 8.12
C ASP A 180 -28.34 9.21 8.51
N THR A 181 -27.52 8.74 7.56
CA THR A 181 -26.55 7.66 7.79
C THR A 181 -25.46 8.03 8.79
N LEU A 182 -25.19 9.33 9.03
CA LEU A 182 -24.26 9.76 10.09
C LEU A 182 -24.71 9.34 11.50
N LYS A 183 -25.99 8.98 11.68
CA LYS A 183 -26.57 8.53 12.96
C LYS A 183 -26.81 7.01 13.01
N ASP A 184 -26.39 6.28 11.97
CA ASP A 184 -26.61 4.83 11.88
C ASP A 184 -25.88 4.10 13.04
N PRO A 185 -26.49 3.07 13.65
CA PRO A 185 -25.83 2.29 14.71
C PRO A 185 -24.53 1.63 14.24
N SER A 186 -24.39 1.32 12.95
CA SER A 186 -23.19 0.73 12.36
C SER A 186 -22.06 1.77 12.20
N PRO A 187 -20.92 1.59 12.87
CA PRO A 187 -19.79 2.51 12.76
C PRO A 187 -19.24 2.61 11.33
N SER A 188 -19.19 1.50 10.59
CA SER A 188 -18.68 1.50 9.22
C SER A 188 -19.58 2.31 8.28
N ARG A 189 -20.91 2.28 8.46
CA ARG A 189 -21.84 3.12 7.70
C ARG A 189 -21.65 4.61 8.02
N ARG A 190 -21.53 4.96 9.31
CA ARG A 190 -21.25 6.35 9.73
C ARG A 190 -19.97 6.88 9.11
N ALA A 191 -18.88 6.11 9.19
CA ALA A 191 -17.59 6.48 8.62
C ALA A 191 -17.65 6.65 7.10
N ALA A 192 -18.25 5.70 6.40
CA ALA A 192 -18.37 5.72 4.95
C ALA A 192 -19.22 6.90 4.44
N ALA A 193 -20.33 7.20 5.12
CA ALA A 193 -21.19 8.34 4.79
C ALA A 193 -20.46 9.67 5.02
N ALA A 194 -19.76 9.81 6.15
CA ALA A 194 -19.02 11.01 6.48
C ALA A 194 -17.83 11.26 5.54
N GLU A 195 -17.08 10.22 5.16
CA GLU A 195 -16.05 10.34 4.12
C GLU A 195 -16.69 10.72 2.77
N ALA A 196 -17.78 10.06 2.37
CA ALA A 196 -18.47 10.38 1.12
C ALA A 196 -18.88 11.86 1.06
N MET A 197 -19.43 12.41 2.16
CA MET A 197 -19.77 13.82 2.29
C MET A 197 -18.55 14.75 2.16
N LEU A 198 -17.44 14.43 2.84
CA LEU A 198 -16.19 15.21 2.73
C LEU A 198 -15.68 15.19 1.28
N ARG A 199 -15.71 14.04 0.62
CA ARG A 199 -15.21 13.87 -0.75
C ARG A 199 -16.12 14.51 -1.79
N SER A 200 -17.44 14.54 -1.56
CA SER A 200 -18.42 15.14 -2.48
C SER A 200 -18.55 16.66 -2.31
N ASN A 201 -18.57 17.15 -1.07
CA ASN A 201 -18.84 18.57 -0.75
C ASN A 201 -17.59 19.34 -0.31
N GLY A 202 -16.44 18.68 -0.20
CA GLY A 202 -15.23 19.29 0.33
C GLY A 202 -15.35 19.56 1.84
N LEU A 203 -14.49 20.47 2.34
CA LEU A 203 -14.46 20.85 3.76
C LEU A 203 -15.74 21.58 4.24
N THR A 204 -16.66 21.93 3.35
CA THR A 204 -17.97 22.49 3.72
C THR A 204 -18.86 21.50 4.47
N ALA A 205 -18.64 20.19 4.32
CA ALA A 205 -19.33 19.15 5.08
C ALA A 205 -18.84 19.00 6.53
N ARG A 206 -17.76 19.71 6.90
CA ARG A 206 -17.07 19.51 8.18
C ARG A 206 -17.96 19.75 9.39
N ASP A 207 -18.80 20.78 9.36
CA ASP A 207 -19.69 21.09 10.49
C ASP A 207 -20.67 19.94 10.74
N LYS A 208 -21.19 19.33 9.66
CA LYS A 208 -22.12 18.19 9.72
C LYS A 208 -21.47 16.92 10.26
N ILE A 209 -20.22 16.65 9.90
CA ILE A 209 -19.50 15.44 10.35
C ILE A 209 -18.73 15.65 11.66
N SER A 210 -18.68 16.87 12.19
CA SER A 210 -17.92 17.21 13.40
C SER A 210 -18.21 16.33 14.63
N PRO A 211 -19.44 15.82 14.87
CA PRO A 211 -19.68 14.89 15.98
C PRO A 211 -18.90 13.58 15.84
N LEU A 212 -18.71 13.09 14.61
CA LEU A 212 -18.03 11.82 14.32
C LEU A 212 -16.51 11.91 14.46
N LEU A 213 -15.94 13.11 14.49
CA LEU A 213 -14.52 13.31 14.84
C LEU A 213 -14.22 12.90 16.30
N LYS A 214 -15.26 12.78 17.12
CA LYS A 214 -15.21 12.29 18.51
C LYS A 214 -16.03 11.00 18.70
N ASP A 215 -16.33 10.28 17.61
CA ASP A 215 -17.11 9.03 17.65
C ASP A 215 -16.49 8.03 18.63
N GLU A 216 -17.32 7.25 19.32
CA GLU A 216 -16.85 6.21 20.25
C GLU A 216 -15.98 5.17 19.55
N ASN A 217 -16.28 4.86 18.28
CA ASN A 217 -15.57 3.86 17.53
C ASN A 217 -14.28 4.43 16.92
N PRO A 218 -13.12 3.84 17.21
CA PRO A 218 -11.83 4.36 16.75
C PRO A 218 -11.66 4.34 15.23
N LEU A 219 -12.27 3.38 14.53
CA LEU A 219 -12.19 3.29 13.07
C LEU A 219 -12.90 4.45 12.38
N VAL A 220 -14.01 4.93 12.96
CA VAL A 220 -14.73 6.13 12.44
C VAL A 220 -13.82 7.35 12.54
N ARG A 221 -13.26 7.61 13.72
CA ARG A 221 -12.35 8.75 13.92
C ARG A 221 -11.12 8.65 13.01
N HIS A 222 -10.55 7.46 12.88
CA HIS A 222 -9.38 7.20 12.04
C HIS A 222 -9.64 7.50 10.56
N GLN A 223 -10.72 6.95 9.99
CA GLN A 223 -11.07 7.17 8.58
C GLN A 223 -11.31 8.65 8.27
N LEU A 224 -11.99 9.37 9.17
CA LEU A 224 -12.23 10.81 9.02
C LEU A 224 -10.95 11.64 9.18
N ALA A 225 -10.09 11.27 10.13
CA ALA A 225 -8.80 11.93 10.31
C ALA A 225 -7.91 11.76 9.06
N MET A 226 -7.82 10.54 8.52
CA MET A 226 -7.13 10.25 7.27
C MET A 226 -7.67 11.11 6.13
N THR A 227 -8.99 11.14 5.95
CA THR A 227 -9.66 11.91 4.89
C THR A 227 -9.36 13.41 5.02
N LEU A 228 -9.44 13.98 6.22
CA LEU A 228 -9.12 15.39 6.46
C LEU A 228 -7.66 15.71 6.12
N VAL A 229 -6.72 14.87 6.56
CA VAL A 229 -5.29 15.05 6.26
C VAL A 229 -5.03 14.98 4.76
N GLU A 230 -5.63 14.02 4.05
CA GLU A 230 -5.53 13.90 2.58
C GLU A 230 -6.16 15.09 1.84
N MET A 231 -7.18 15.71 2.44
CA MET A 231 -7.76 16.96 1.96
C MET A 231 -6.98 18.20 2.40
N ASN A 232 -5.78 18.01 2.94
CA ASN A 232 -4.86 19.04 3.43
C ASN A 232 -5.37 19.84 4.64
N ASP A 233 -6.35 19.31 5.37
CA ASP A 233 -6.86 19.91 6.61
C ASP A 233 -6.04 19.40 7.82
N LYS A 234 -5.23 20.31 8.37
CA LYS A 234 -4.32 20.04 9.48
C LYS A 234 -5.01 19.54 10.74
N SER A 235 -6.30 19.86 10.92
CA SER A 235 -7.05 19.41 12.09
C SER A 235 -7.27 17.90 12.16
N GLY A 236 -7.08 17.19 11.04
CA GLY A 236 -7.06 15.73 11.03
C GLY A 236 -5.84 15.15 11.75
N LEU A 237 -4.71 15.86 11.84
CA LEU A 237 -3.47 15.32 12.40
C LEU A 237 -3.58 14.93 13.88
N PRO A 238 -4.08 15.79 14.80
CA PRO A 238 -4.26 15.39 16.21
C PRO A 238 -5.19 14.18 16.39
N ILE A 239 -6.24 14.10 15.56
CA ILE A 239 -7.20 12.98 15.60
C ILE A 239 -6.50 11.70 15.10
N LEU A 240 -5.71 11.81 14.03
CA LEU A 240 -4.95 10.70 13.47
C LEU A 240 -3.92 10.18 14.47
N ILE A 241 -3.16 11.08 15.11
CA ILE A 241 -2.19 10.76 16.16
C ILE A 241 -2.86 10.00 17.30
N ARG A 242 -4.00 10.49 17.78
CA ARG A 242 -4.73 9.84 18.87
C ARG A 242 -5.35 8.49 18.48
N SER A 243 -5.76 8.32 17.22
CA SER A 243 -6.33 7.04 16.74
C SER A 243 -5.33 5.87 16.83
N LEU A 244 -4.02 6.16 16.83
CA LEU A 244 -2.98 5.12 16.89
C LEU A 244 -2.95 4.34 18.22
N THR A 245 -3.67 4.77 19.25
CA THR A 245 -3.73 4.08 20.54
C THR A 245 -4.76 2.96 20.57
N ASP A 246 -5.73 2.94 19.65
CA ASP A 246 -6.86 2.03 19.70
C ASP A 246 -7.23 1.35 18.37
N VAL A 247 -6.74 1.85 17.23
CA VAL A 247 -6.95 1.17 15.93
C VAL A 247 -6.19 -0.16 15.82
N PRO A 248 -6.68 -1.09 14.98
CA PRO A 248 -5.91 -2.26 14.52
C PRO A 248 -4.56 -1.90 13.90
N ALA A 249 -3.60 -2.82 13.94
CA ALA A 249 -2.21 -2.57 13.54
C ALA A 249 -2.05 -2.28 12.04
N ASP A 250 -2.88 -2.92 11.21
CA ASP A 250 -2.99 -2.71 9.77
C ASP A 250 -3.49 -1.30 9.42
N CYS A 251 -4.45 -0.76 10.18
CA CYS A 251 -4.89 0.64 10.02
C CYS A 251 -3.79 1.64 10.42
N ALA A 252 -2.98 1.31 11.43
CA ALA A 252 -1.92 2.19 11.91
C ALA A 252 -0.87 2.49 10.84
N GLU A 253 -0.55 1.55 9.94
CA GLU A 253 0.48 1.75 8.91
C GLU A 253 0.17 2.94 7.97
N PHE A 254 -1.09 3.06 7.53
CA PHE A 254 -1.51 4.16 6.66
C PHE A 254 -1.52 5.51 7.38
N ALA A 255 -1.92 5.53 8.65
CA ALA A 255 -1.79 6.72 9.48
C ALA A 255 -0.33 7.15 9.64
N LEU A 256 0.57 6.21 9.92
CA LEU A 256 2.00 6.49 10.04
C LEU A 256 2.57 7.02 8.71
N GLU A 257 2.17 6.46 7.57
CA GLU A 257 2.53 6.97 6.24
C GLU A 257 2.19 8.47 6.11
N LEU A 258 0.95 8.86 6.41
CA LEU A 258 0.54 10.26 6.33
C LEU A 258 1.24 11.15 7.36
N LEU A 259 1.36 10.71 8.62
CA LEU A 259 2.03 11.47 9.68
C LEU A 259 3.49 11.76 9.32
N TYR A 260 4.25 10.75 8.93
CA TYR A 260 5.65 10.93 8.53
C TYR A 260 5.81 11.77 7.26
N ARG A 261 4.85 11.72 6.33
CA ARG A 261 4.88 12.61 5.15
C ARG A 261 4.58 14.06 5.55
N ALA A 262 3.59 14.29 6.41
CA ALA A 262 3.29 15.60 6.97
C ALA A 262 4.46 16.16 7.79
N GLY A 263 5.09 15.31 8.60
CA GLY A 263 6.28 15.61 9.38
C GLY A 263 7.51 15.95 8.55
N GLY A 264 7.69 15.22 7.44
CA GLY A 264 8.90 15.31 6.63
C GLY A 264 10.15 15.19 7.50
N GLU A 265 11.19 15.93 7.14
CA GLU A 265 12.47 15.97 7.88
C GLU A 265 12.38 16.43 9.34
N LYS A 266 11.26 17.06 9.76
CA LYS A 266 11.04 17.51 11.14
C LYS A 266 10.30 16.48 11.99
N SER A 267 10.01 15.31 11.44
CA SER A 267 9.30 14.25 12.17
C SER A 267 10.03 13.86 13.46
N PRO A 268 9.32 13.56 14.55
CA PRO A 268 9.93 13.00 15.75
C PRO A 268 10.72 11.71 15.48
N SER A 269 11.90 11.58 16.09
CA SER A 269 12.78 10.40 15.99
C SER A 269 12.33 9.20 16.85
N ILE A 270 11.02 9.07 17.08
CA ILE A 270 10.42 7.97 17.84
C ILE A 270 9.66 7.04 16.90
N PHE A 271 9.78 5.74 17.14
CA PHE A 271 9.07 4.71 16.37
C PHE A 271 7.76 4.36 17.03
N TYR A 272 6.76 4.02 16.22
CA TYR A 272 5.49 3.53 16.72
C TYR A 272 5.64 2.10 17.28
N PRO A 273 5.47 1.88 18.59
CA PRO A 273 5.74 0.59 19.23
C PRO A 273 4.52 -0.35 19.22
N GLY A 274 3.48 -0.01 18.46
CA GLY A 274 2.17 -0.67 18.52
C GLY A 274 1.21 -0.01 19.50
N LYS A 275 -0.10 -0.25 19.30
CA LYS A 275 -1.20 0.47 19.98
C LYS A 275 -1.10 0.46 21.50
N HIS A 276 -0.70 -0.66 22.10
CA HIS A 276 -0.60 -0.84 23.55
C HIS A 276 0.53 -0.03 24.22
N LYS A 277 1.48 0.50 23.44
CA LYS A 277 2.62 1.30 23.93
C LYS A 277 2.72 2.66 23.23
N ALA A 278 1.66 3.08 22.53
CA ALA A 278 1.68 4.25 21.66
C ALA A 278 1.75 5.61 22.42
N ALA A 279 1.56 5.64 23.73
CA ALA A 279 1.46 6.90 24.50
C ALA A 279 2.65 7.86 24.29
N ALA A 280 3.89 7.37 24.41
CA ALA A 280 5.09 8.18 24.19
C ALA A 280 5.23 8.65 22.73
N PHE A 281 4.84 7.80 21.78
CA PHE A 281 4.80 8.15 20.36
C PHE A 281 3.80 9.27 20.10
N CYS A 282 2.56 9.12 20.56
CA CYS A 282 1.51 10.12 20.41
C CYS A 282 1.91 11.44 21.05
N ALA A 283 2.44 11.44 22.27
CA ALA A 283 2.90 12.65 22.94
C ALA A 283 4.00 13.40 22.17
N ALA A 284 4.97 12.68 21.59
CA ALA A 284 6.00 13.29 20.76
C ALA A 284 5.43 13.91 19.47
N TRP A 285 4.45 13.25 18.86
CA TRP A 285 3.77 13.74 17.66
C TRP A 285 2.83 14.92 17.94
N ASP A 286 2.13 14.92 19.08
CA ASP A 286 1.30 16.04 19.54
C ASP A 286 2.17 17.27 19.81
N LYS A 287 3.33 17.07 20.45
CA LYS A 287 4.33 18.13 20.62
C LYS A 287 4.80 18.66 19.26
N TRP A 288 5.21 17.78 18.35
CA TRP A 288 5.62 18.17 17.00
C TRP A 288 4.54 18.98 16.28
N TYR A 289 3.28 18.54 16.34
CA TYR A 289 2.16 19.24 15.71
C TYR A 289 1.99 20.63 16.31
N THR A 290 2.02 20.73 17.65
CA THR A 290 1.91 22.01 18.36
C THR A 290 3.01 22.99 17.92
N ASP A 291 4.25 22.51 17.82
CA ASP A 291 5.41 23.31 17.44
C ASP A 291 5.40 23.72 15.95
N ASN A 292 4.78 22.92 15.06
CA ASN A 292 4.95 23.07 13.59
C ASN A 292 3.67 23.49 12.85
N GLN A 293 2.49 23.39 13.45
CA GLN A 293 1.18 23.58 12.77
C GLN A 293 1.06 24.91 12.01
N ALA A 294 1.65 25.99 12.52
CA ALA A 294 1.62 27.31 11.87
C ALA A 294 2.35 27.32 10.53
N SER A 295 3.49 26.64 10.44
CA SER A 295 4.34 26.55 9.23
C SER A 295 3.99 25.38 8.30
N LEU A 296 3.12 24.48 8.75
CA LEU A 296 2.77 23.28 8.01
C LEU A 296 2.00 23.64 6.72
N ASP A 297 2.20 22.90 5.64
CA ASP A 297 1.51 23.10 4.36
C ASP A 297 1.27 21.73 3.74
N LEU A 298 0.18 21.09 4.19
CA LEU A 298 -0.09 19.70 3.84
C LEU A 298 -0.21 19.49 2.34
N ALA A 299 -0.67 20.50 1.58
CA ALA A 299 -0.71 20.40 0.13
C ALA A 299 0.69 20.19 -0.44
N LYS A 300 1.69 20.91 0.09
CA LYS A 300 3.10 20.73 -0.29
C LYS A 300 3.70 19.42 0.22
N GLN A 301 3.45 19.04 1.48
CA GLN A 301 4.03 17.82 2.06
C GLN A 301 3.42 16.53 1.48
N LEU A 302 2.13 16.56 1.16
CA LEU A 302 1.37 15.42 0.66
C LEU A 302 1.25 15.38 -0.86
N ALA A 303 1.75 16.40 -1.58
CA ALA A 303 1.84 16.37 -3.03
C ALA A 303 2.55 15.09 -3.49
N ARG A 304 1.80 14.21 -4.17
CA ARG A 304 2.35 13.13 -4.98
C ARG A 304 2.37 13.62 -6.41
N THR A 305 3.50 14.15 -6.86
CA THR A 305 3.66 14.42 -8.27
C THR A 305 4.21 13.15 -8.90
N ASP A 306 3.33 12.24 -9.35
CA ASP A 306 3.76 11.21 -10.29
C ASP A 306 4.09 11.94 -11.59
N LEU A 307 5.38 12.23 -11.74
CA LEU A 307 5.89 12.96 -12.88
C LEU A 307 5.98 12.05 -14.12
N GLY A 308 5.77 10.74 -13.95
CA GLY A 308 5.97 9.75 -15.00
C GLY A 308 7.44 9.48 -15.28
N PHE A 309 8.34 9.94 -14.40
CA PHE A 309 9.77 9.80 -14.61
C PHE A 309 10.29 8.55 -13.90
N THR A 310 11.28 7.90 -14.50
CA THR A 310 11.90 6.73 -13.89
C THR A 310 13.39 6.98 -13.69
N ILE A 311 13.83 6.98 -12.42
CA ILE A 311 15.24 7.05 -12.08
C ILE A 311 15.82 5.64 -12.08
N ILE A 312 17.00 5.50 -12.68
CA ILE A 312 17.66 4.22 -12.90
C ILE A 312 19.11 4.33 -12.43
N THR A 313 19.58 3.29 -11.73
CA THR A 313 21.01 3.07 -11.50
C THR A 313 21.52 1.95 -12.39
N THR A 314 22.67 2.16 -13.01
CA THR A 314 23.29 1.18 -13.90
C THR A 314 24.74 0.98 -13.57
N MET A 315 25.19 -0.26 -13.76
CA MET A 315 26.59 -0.61 -13.82
C MET A 315 27.01 -0.74 -15.27
N GLY A 316 28.10 -0.07 -15.62
CA GLY A 316 28.72 -0.27 -16.93
C GLY A 316 29.21 -1.71 -17.12
N ILE A 317 29.39 -2.11 -18.38
CA ILE A 317 29.91 -3.44 -18.74
C ILE A 317 31.34 -3.30 -19.29
N GLY A 318 32.16 -4.34 -19.15
CA GLY A 318 33.50 -4.43 -19.73
C GLY A 318 34.58 -3.68 -18.93
N ALA A 319 35.75 -3.47 -19.56
CA ALA A 319 36.94 -2.90 -18.91
C ALA A 319 36.75 -1.49 -18.32
N LYS A 320 35.72 -0.75 -18.78
CA LYS A 320 35.36 0.59 -18.29
C LYS A 320 34.08 0.60 -17.45
N ALA A 321 33.69 -0.54 -16.86
CA ALA A 321 32.46 -0.68 -16.06
C ALA A 321 32.30 0.42 -14.99
N ALA A 322 33.39 0.76 -14.31
CA ALA A 322 33.44 1.84 -13.32
C ALA A 322 33.09 3.21 -13.94
N ALA A 323 33.76 3.59 -15.03
CA ALA A 323 33.57 4.88 -15.69
C ALA A 323 32.21 5.01 -16.39
N ASN A 324 31.57 3.88 -16.71
CA ASN A 324 30.29 3.81 -17.40
C ASN A 324 29.10 3.53 -16.45
N SER A 325 29.32 3.56 -15.13
CA SER A 325 28.23 3.41 -14.16
C SER A 325 27.51 4.74 -13.97
N LYS A 326 26.18 4.74 -14.15
CA LYS A 326 25.39 5.97 -14.20
C LYS A 326 24.20 5.94 -13.25
N VAL A 327 23.81 7.13 -12.83
CA VAL A 327 22.46 7.42 -12.33
C VAL A 327 21.83 8.42 -13.28
N PHE A 328 20.63 8.11 -13.76
CA PHE A 328 19.93 8.94 -14.73
C PHE A 328 18.42 8.81 -14.57
N GLU A 329 17.69 9.76 -15.15
CA GLU A 329 16.23 9.77 -15.16
C GLU A 329 15.72 9.81 -16.59
N VAL A 330 14.75 8.95 -16.88
CA VAL A 330 14.05 8.93 -18.16
C VAL A 330 12.65 9.49 -18.01
N ASP A 331 12.19 10.19 -19.03
CA ASP A 331 10.77 10.50 -19.17
C ASP A 331 10.02 9.26 -19.63
N GLY A 332 9.35 8.56 -18.71
CA GLY A 332 8.62 7.34 -19.03
C GLY A 332 7.41 7.55 -19.95
N ARG A 333 6.96 8.81 -20.14
CA ARG A 333 5.83 9.20 -21.00
C ARG A 333 6.28 9.60 -22.40
N ALA A 334 7.55 9.96 -22.57
CA ALA A 334 8.09 10.30 -23.89
C ALA A 334 8.12 9.03 -24.77
N PRO A 335 7.71 9.10 -26.06
CA PRO A 335 7.71 7.94 -26.96
C PRO A 335 9.08 7.26 -27.06
N ASP A 336 10.16 8.04 -26.99
CA ASP A 336 11.55 7.60 -27.04
C ASP A 336 12.19 7.39 -25.66
N ARG A 337 11.44 7.67 -24.58
CA ARG A 337 11.90 7.60 -23.19
C ARG A 337 13.18 8.40 -22.97
N THR A 338 13.22 9.62 -23.50
CA THR A 338 14.36 10.54 -23.40
C THR A 338 14.98 10.62 -21.99
N VAL A 339 16.31 10.56 -21.95
CA VAL A 339 17.09 10.82 -20.74
C VAL A 339 17.03 12.32 -20.45
N ARG A 340 16.48 12.67 -19.29
CA ARG A 340 16.30 14.08 -18.85
C ARG A 340 17.58 14.65 -18.26
N TRP A 341 18.28 13.82 -17.50
CA TRP A 341 19.56 14.13 -16.88
C TRP A 341 20.28 12.82 -16.56
N GLU A 342 21.59 12.88 -16.55
CA GLU A 342 22.46 11.79 -16.13
C GLU A 342 23.73 12.33 -15.48
N PHE A 343 24.33 11.53 -14.62
CA PHE A 343 25.70 11.72 -14.18
C PHE A 343 26.39 10.37 -13.98
N ASN A 344 27.71 10.36 -14.13
CA ASN A 344 28.52 9.21 -13.77
C ASN A 344 28.56 9.11 -12.24
N ALA A 345 27.99 8.04 -11.72
CA ALA A 345 28.07 7.74 -10.29
C ALA A 345 29.33 6.90 -10.03
N GLY A 346 29.72 6.82 -8.75
CA GLY A 346 30.87 6.02 -8.34
C GLY A 346 30.79 4.55 -8.78
N ARG A 347 31.76 3.74 -8.36
CA ARG A 347 31.82 2.33 -8.74
C ARG A 347 30.65 1.55 -8.11
N TYR A 348 29.76 1.10 -8.99
CA TYR A 348 28.59 0.26 -8.71
C TYR A 348 27.55 0.97 -7.85
N PRO A 349 26.77 1.91 -8.42
CA PRO A 349 25.63 2.53 -7.74
C PRO A 349 24.49 1.49 -7.64
N ILE A 350 24.42 0.79 -6.51
CA ILE A 350 23.50 -0.36 -6.35
C ILE A 350 22.08 0.08 -6.05
N ASP A 351 21.91 1.15 -5.29
CA ASP A 351 20.61 1.64 -4.85
C ASP A 351 20.52 3.16 -4.92
N VAL A 352 19.30 3.64 -5.08
CA VAL A 352 18.98 5.06 -5.13
C VAL A 352 17.65 5.34 -4.44
N GLN A 353 17.60 6.43 -3.69
CA GLN A 353 16.37 6.98 -3.13
C GLN A 353 16.25 8.45 -3.48
N ILE A 354 15.08 8.86 -3.95
CA ILE A 354 14.75 10.27 -4.17
C ILE A 354 14.44 10.91 -2.83
N LEU A 355 15.10 12.02 -2.52
CA LEU A 355 14.89 12.76 -1.27
C LEU A 355 14.08 14.05 -1.49
N GLY A 356 14.00 14.52 -2.73
CA GLY A 356 13.31 15.77 -3.06
C GLY A 356 13.49 16.17 -4.52
N PRO A 357 13.15 17.44 -4.86
CA PRO A 357 13.09 17.89 -6.24
C PRO A 357 14.44 17.90 -6.97
N ASN A 358 15.56 17.98 -6.24
CA ASN A 358 16.92 17.99 -6.78
C ASN A 358 17.90 17.30 -5.80
N ARG A 359 17.46 16.25 -5.10
CA ARG A 359 18.29 15.51 -4.15
C ARG A 359 17.98 14.03 -4.20
N LEU A 360 19.02 13.22 -4.17
CA LEU A 360 18.94 11.77 -4.12
C LEU A 360 20.04 11.19 -3.22
N LEU A 361 19.80 10.01 -2.70
CA LEU A 361 20.76 9.20 -1.94
C LEU A 361 21.23 8.06 -2.83
N VAL A 362 22.53 7.75 -2.83
CA VAL A 362 23.13 6.66 -3.64
C VAL A 362 24.01 5.78 -2.76
N ALA A 363 23.82 4.46 -2.87
CA ALA A 363 24.72 3.47 -2.30
C ALA A 363 25.77 3.06 -3.34
N GLU A 364 27.04 3.40 -3.10
CA GLU A 364 28.15 3.14 -4.02
C GLU A 364 29.00 1.97 -3.49
N TYR A 365 28.75 0.77 -4.02
CA TYR A 365 29.22 -0.48 -3.43
C TYR A 365 30.75 -0.58 -3.39
N LEU A 366 31.44 -0.36 -4.52
CA LEU A 366 32.91 -0.48 -4.57
C LEU A 366 33.65 0.77 -4.09
N ASP A 367 32.97 1.92 -4.04
CA ASP A 367 33.52 3.14 -3.43
C ASP A 367 33.30 3.20 -1.91
N ARG A 368 32.62 2.19 -1.35
CA ARG A 368 32.46 2.00 0.10
C ARG A 368 31.91 3.26 0.80
N ARG A 369 30.87 3.83 0.22
CA ARG A 369 30.20 5.01 0.76
C ARG A 369 28.74 5.09 0.34
N VAL A 370 28.00 5.89 1.11
CA VAL A 370 26.68 6.39 0.72
C VAL A 370 26.81 7.90 0.55
N THR A 371 26.23 8.44 -0.52
CA THR A 371 26.29 9.88 -0.83
C THR A 371 24.89 10.45 -1.02
N GLU A 372 24.65 11.64 -0.49
CA GLU A 372 23.56 12.50 -0.95
C GLU A 372 24.10 13.39 -2.07
N ARG A 373 23.37 13.46 -3.19
CA ARG A 373 23.76 14.24 -4.37
C ARG A 373 22.60 15.04 -4.92
N ASP A 374 22.92 16.11 -5.63
CA ASP A 374 21.97 16.75 -6.54
C ASP A 374 21.87 15.97 -7.87
N PHE A 375 20.96 16.37 -8.77
CA PHE A 375 20.81 15.69 -10.07
C PHE A 375 21.90 16.02 -11.09
N LYS A 376 22.84 16.91 -10.74
CA LYS A 376 24.07 17.15 -11.50
C LYS A 376 25.19 16.23 -11.04
N GLY A 377 24.97 15.46 -9.97
CA GLY A 377 25.95 14.55 -9.39
C GLY A 377 26.86 15.19 -8.32
N ASN A 378 26.64 16.45 -7.95
CA ASN A 378 27.42 17.11 -6.90
C ASN A 378 27.13 16.45 -5.55
N ILE A 379 28.18 16.12 -4.80
CA ILE A 379 28.05 15.51 -3.47
C ILE A 379 27.69 16.61 -2.46
N LEU A 380 26.54 16.46 -1.80
CA LEU A 380 26.05 17.36 -0.75
C LEU A 380 26.38 16.82 0.64
N TRP A 381 26.42 15.49 0.77
CA TRP A 381 26.75 14.79 2.02
C TRP A 381 27.28 13.39 1.68
N GLN A 382 28.15 12.84 2.53
CA GLN A 382 28.62 11.46 2.37
C GLN A 382 28.97 10.82 3.71
N VAL A 383 28.91 9.50 3.75
CA VAL A 383 29.38 8.67 4.86
C VAL A 383 30.11 7.44 4.34
N ALA A 384 31.24 7.09 4.97
CA ALA A 384 31.98 5.89 4.64
C ALA A 384 31.29 4.66 5.24
N VAL A 385 30.98 3.66 4.41
CA VAL A 385 30.38 2.39 4.84
C VAL A 385 30.91 1.28 3.95
N ASN A 386 31.30 0.15 4.54
CA ASN A 386 31.86 -0.94 3.76
C ASN A 386 30.79 -1.64 2.89
N LEU A 387 31.02 -1.67 1.57
CA LEU A 387 30.24 -2.42 0.58
C LEU A 387 28.70 -2.28 0.74
N PRO A 388 28.15 -1.05 0.68
CA PRO A 388 26.72 -0.83 0.85
C PRO A 388 25.95 -1.36 -0.35
N ILE A 389 24.83 -2.02 -0.08
CA ILE A 389 23.91 -2.60 -1.07
C ILE A 389 22.54 -1.94 -1.06
N GLY A 390 22.25 -1.06 -0.10
CA GLY A 390 21.00 -0.34 0.01
C GLY A 390 21.12 0.90 0.90
N CYS A 391 20.32 1.91 0.63
CA CYS A 391 20.29 3.15 1.41
C CYS A 391 18.89 3.75 1.48
N GLN A 392 18.51 4.21 2.67
CA GLN A 392 17.20 4.80 2.94
C GLN A 392 17.31 5.93 3.95
N ARG A 393 17.12 7.17 3.52
CA ARG A 393 16.79 8.30 4.39
C ARG A 393 15.43 8.04 5.04
N LEU A 394 15.44 8.06 6.37
CA LEU A 394 14.28 7.89 7.21
C LEU A 394 13.56 9.24 7.39
N PRO A 395 12.27 9.24 7.75
CA PRO A 395 11.51 10.47 7.94
C PRO A 395 12.14 11.46 8.94
N ASP A 396 12.78 10.96 9.99
CA ASP A 396 13.49 11.80 10.98
C ASP A 396 14.86 12.33 10.51
N GLY A 397 15.21 12.12 9.23
CA GLY A 397 16.44 12.60 8.63
C GLY A 397 17.67 11.71 8.86
N ARG A 398 17.58 10.64 9.65
CA ARG A 398 18.65 9.64 9.76
C ARG A 398 18.74 8.78 8.50
N THR A 399 19.87 8.10 8.30
CA THR A 399 20.08 7.25 7.12
C THR A 399 20.27 5.80 7.54
N PHE A 400 19.33 4.94 7.14
CA PHE A 400 19.47 3.49 7.19
C PHE A 400 20.31 3.00 6.02
N ILE A 401 21.33 2.20 6.31
CA ILE A 401 22.30 1.70 5.33
C ILE A 401 22.38 0.19 5.49
N VAL A 402 22.28 -0.50 4.35
CA VAL A 402 22.35 -1.95 4.27
C VAL A 402 23.70 -2.32 3.66
N SER A 403 24.46 -3.16 4.34
CA SER A 403 25.64 -3.83 3.78
C SER A 403 25.44 -5.34 3.80
N ARG A 404 26.35 -6.09 3.18
CA ARG A 404 26.30 -7.56 3.13
C ARG A 404 26.38 -8.25 4.50
N GLN A 405 26.91 -7.55 5.52
CA GLN A 405 27.21 -8.14 6.83
C GLN A 405 26.58 -7.39 8.00
N ARG A 406 26.16 -6.14 7.79
CA ARG A 406 25.54 -5.33 8.84
C ARG A 406 24.50 -4.34 8.30
N LEU A 407 23.56 -4.05 9.16
CA LEU A 407 22.58 -2.97 9.04
C LEU A 407 23.03 -1.84 9.95
N VAL A 408 22.94 -0.59 9.48
CA VAL A 408 23.43 0.59 10.21
C VAL A 408 22.41 1.70 10.09
N ILE A 409 22.24 2.49 11.15
CA ILE A 409 21.63 3.83 11.03
C ILE A 409 22.65 4.85 11.46
N VAL A 410 22.85 5.86 10.61
CA VAL A 410 23.66 7.03 10.94
C VAL A 410 22.78 8.27 11.08
N ASP A 411 23.19 9.20 11.93
CA ASP A 411 22.57 10.53 12.01
C ASP A 411 23.02 11.44 10.84
N ARG A 412 22.69 12.74 10.93
CA ARG A 412 23.03 13.72 9.89
C ARG A 412 24.52 14.03 9.83
N ASP A 413 25.26 13.83 10.92
CA ASP A 413 26.70 14.03 10.99
C ASP A 413 27.47 12.75 10.59
N GLY A 414 26.74 11.67 10.28
CA GLY A 414 27.31 10.39 9.88
C GLY A 414 27.70 9.50 11.06
N VAL A 415 27.31 9.86 12.29
CA VAL A 415 27.58 9.07 13.49
C VAL A 415 26.64 7.89 13.55
N GLU A 416 27.18 6.70 13.79
CA GLU A 416 26.41 5.47 13.97
C GLU A 416 25.58 5.51 15.26
N VAL A 417 24.26 5.43 15.13
CA VAL A 417 23.30 5.40 16.26
C VAL A 417 22.59 4.06 16.41
N PHE A 418 22.81 3.13 15.47
CA PHE A 418 22.33 1.76 15.52
C PHE A 418 23.20 0.88 14.62
N SER A 419 23.48 -0.34 15.07
CA SER A 419 23.95 -1.41 14.21
C SER A 419 23.37 -2.78 14.58
N HIS A 420 23.25 -3.62 13.57
CA HIS A 420 22.86 -5.02 13.71
C HIS A 420 23.64 -5.86 12.71
N SER A 421 24.29 -6.92 13.19
CA SER A 421 25.11 -7.81 12.36
C SER A 421 24.62 -9.25 12.51
N PRO A 422 23.86 -9.80 11.54
CA PRO A 422 23.36 -11.16 11.62
C PRO A 422 24.51 -12.18 11.50
N GLN A 423 24.44 -13.26 12.29
CA GLN A 423 25.44 -14.34 12.36
C GLN A 423 25.28 -15.30 11.16
N GLN A 424 25.49 -14.82 9.93
CA GLN A 424 25.20 -15.51 8.66
C GLN A 424 23.71 -15.91 8.46
N PRO A 425 23.21 -16.06 7.21
CA PRO A 425 23.86 -15.81 5.91
C PRO A 425 24.04 -14.32 5.59
N SER A 426 24.76 -13.99 4.50
CA SER A 426 24.91 -12.60 4.04
C SER A 426 23.55 -11.94 3.77
N ILE A 427 23.44 -10.66 4.10
CA ILE A 427 22.29 -9.82 3.79
C ILE A 427 22.25 -9.56 2.28
N MET A 428 21.07 -9.69 1.70
CA MET A 428 20.80 -9.52 0.27
C MET A 428 19.96 -8.28 0.00
N ALA A 429 18.99 -8.06 0.87
CA ALA A 429 18.06 -6.95 0.83
C ALA A 429 17.68 -6.60 2.26
N ALA A 430 17.49 -5.32 2.56
CA ALA A 430 16.75 -4.94 3.75
C ALA A 430 16.04 -3.60 3.53
N GLN A 431 14.91 -3.42 4.20
CA GLN A 431 14.13 -2.19 4.18
C GLN A 431 13.71 -1.85 5.61
N ARG A 432 13.93 -0.60 6.02
CA ARG A 432 13.43 -0.09 7.29
C ARG A 432 11.98 0.36 7.10
N LEU A 433 11.08 -0.20 7.90
CA LEU A 433 9.66 0.12 7.89
C LEU A 433 9.37 1.34 8.77
N ARG A 434 8.21 1.98 8.55
CA ARG A 434 7.79 3.19 9.28
C ARG A 434 7.55 2.95 10.75
N ASN A 435 7.10 1.76 11.13
CA ASN A 435 6.98 1.35 12.53
C ASN A 435 8.34 1.03 13.18
N GLY A 436 9.45 1.19 12.46
CA GLY A 436 10.81 0.94 12.94
C GLY A 436 11.28 -0.51 12.82
N GLN A 437 10.43 -1.43 12.41
CA GLN A 437 10.86 -2.80 12.10
C GLN A 437 11.74 -2.80 10.84
N ILE A 438 12.49 -3.87 10.64
CA ILE A 438 13.30 -4.07 9.45
C ILE A 438 12.88 -5.39 8.80
N ALA A 439 12.50 -5.33 7.53
CA ALA A 439 12.42 -6.53 6.70
C ALA A 439 13.80 -6.82 6.12
N MET A 440 14.28 -8.05 6.27
CA MET A 440 15.61 -8.47 5.84
C MET A 440 15.53 -9.80 5.11
N VAL A 441 16.20 -9.90 3.96
CA VAL A 441 16.38 -11.15 3.22
C VAL A 441 17.86 -11.49 3.17
N THR A 442 18.19 -12.75 3.43
CA THR A 442 19.56 -13.27 3.41
C THR A 442 19.81 -14.20 2.22
N SER A 443 21.07 -14.52 1.93
CA SER A 443 21.48 -15.29 0.74
C SER A 443 20.89 -16.70 0.69
N GLY A 444 20.50 -17.26 1.83
CA GLY A 444 19.80 -18.53 1.91
C GLY A 444 18.30 -18.45 1.56
N GLY A 445 17.75 -17.27 1.27
CA GLY A 445 16.31 -17.07 1.02
C GLY A 445 15.47 -16.95 2.30
N ARG A 446 16.10 -16.87 3.47
CA ARG A 446 15.41 -16.55 4.73
C ARG A 446 14.99 -15.09 4.71
N CYS A 447 13.69 -14.87 4.86
CA CYS A 447 13.08 -13.56 5.01
C CYS A 447 12.65 -13.38 6.47
N SER A 448 13.23 -12.38 7.14
CA SER A 448 13.01 -12.10 8.55
C SER A 448 12.45 -10.69 8.74
N LEU A 449 11.45 -10.56 9.60
CA LEU A 449 11.02 -9.29 10.17
C LEU A 449 11.66 -9.15 11.54
N ILE A 450 12.51 -8.14 11.71
CA ILE A 450 13.19 -7.85 12.98
C ILE A 450 12.64 -6.56 13.58
N ASP A 451 12.61 -6.48 14.91
CA ASP A 451 12.19 -5.29 15.64
C ASP A 451 13.23 -4.16 15.54
N PRO A 452 12.91 -2.93 16.00
CA PRO A 452 13.85 -1.82 15.98
C PRO A 452 15.15 -2.06 16.75
N GLN A 453 15.19 -3.07 17.64
CA GLN A 453 16.34 -3.47 18.45
C GLN A 453 17.14 -4.62 17.81
N GLY A 454 16.70 -5.14 16.66
CA GLY A 454 17.36 -6.23 15.93
C GLY A 454 16.97 -7.64 16.40
N ARG A 455 15.91 -7.79 17.19
CA ARG A 455 15.38 -9.11 17.57
C ARG A 455 14.43 -9.61 16.48
N GLU A 456 14.53 -10.88 16.12
CA GLU A 456 13.65 -11.49 15.14
C GLU A 456 12.23 -11.65 15.71
N LEU A 457 11.23 -11.15 14.97
CA LEU A 457 9.81 -11.23 15.31
C LEU A 457 9.12 -12.37 14.55
N LYS A 458 9.39 -12.45 13.25
CA LYS A 458 8.86 -13.46 12.34
C LYS A 458 9.91 -13.79 11.29
N ALA A 459 9.87 -15.01 10.77
CA ALA A 459 10.66 -15.38 9.61
C ALA A 459 9.99 -16.50 8.83
N PHE A 460 10.23 -16.51 7.53
CA PHE A 460 9.83 -17.59 6.64
C PHE A 460 10.87 -17.78 5.54
N GLN A 461 10.73 -18.89 4.79
CA GLN A 461 11.63 -19.24 3.71
C GLN A 461 10.96 -18.94 2.36
N LEU A 462 11.59 -18.14 1.50
CA LEU A 462 11.02 -17.70 0.22
C LEU A 462 10.90 -18.83 -0.83
N GLY A 463 11.50 -20.00 -0.57
CA GLY A 463 11.61 -21.11 -1.52
C GLY A 463 12.50 -20.81 -2.73
N GLY A 464 13.14 -19.63 -2.79
CA GLY A 464 14.01 -19.19 -3.88
C GLY A 464 14.97 -18.10 -3.41
N ALA A 465 16.04 -17.89 -4.17
CA ALA A 465 17.08 -16.91 -3.83
C ALA A 465 16.80 -15.54 -4.45
N VAL A 466 17.15 -14.49 -3.71
CA VAL A 466 17.27 -13.12 -4.22
C VAL A 466 18.66 -12.96 -4.83
N TYR A 467 18.79 -12.20 -5.93
CA TYR A 467 20.04 -12.03 -6.65
C TYR A 467 21.14 -11.37 -5.81
N THR A 468 22.39 -11.82 -5.95
CA THR A 468 23.55 -11.52 -5.08
C THR A 468 23.95 -10.06 -4.96
N LEU A 469 23.63 -9.21 -5.93
CA LEU A 469 24.01 -7.81 -5.91
C LEU A 469 22.87 -6.96 -6.49
N GLY A 470 22.31 -6.03 -5.71
CA GLY A 470 21.15 -5.22 -6.14
C GLY A 470 19.79 -5.92 -5.99
N GLY A 471 19.76 -7.04 -5.26
CA GLY A 471 18.57 -7.76 -4.85
C GLY A 471 17.66 -6.93 -3.95
N ASN A 472 16.82 -6.06 -4.50
CA ASN A 472 15.93 -5.25 -3.67
C ASN A 472 14.55 -5.86 -3.56
N ILE A 473 14.00 -5.79 -2.36
CA ILE A 473 12.60 -6.11 -2.03
C ILE A 473 11.78 -4.83 -1.91
N ASP A 474 10.47 -4.99 -1.82
CA ASP A 474 9.55 -3.91 -1.42
C ASP A 474 8.56 -4.44 -0.39
N VAL A 475 8.43 -3.77 0.75
CA VAL A 475 7.37 -4.07 1.74
C VAL A 475 6.21 -3.11 1.50
N LEU A 476 5.06 -3.69 1.18
CA LEU A 476 3.86 -2.98 0.74
C LEU A 476 3.07 -2.41 1.93
N PRO A 477 2.29 -1.32 1.72
CA PRO A 477 1.27 -0.91 2.68
C PRO A 477 0.29 -2.07 2.95
N GLY A 478 0.14 -2.49 4.21
CA GLY A 478 -0.58 -3.72 4.58
C GLY A 478 0.36 -4.89 4.92
N GLY A 479 1.66 -4.64 4.99
CA GLY A 479 2.65 -5.56 5.56
C GLY A 479 3.05 -6.74 4.67
N ARG A 480 2.62 -6.85 3.42
CA ARG A 480 3.10 -7.90 2.50
C ARG A 480 4.49 -7.57 1.96
N ILE A 481 5.26 -8.59 1.62
CA ILE A 481 6.59 -8.44 1.00
C ILE A 481 6.58 -8.88 -0.46
N LEU A 482 7.03 -8.00 -1.35
CA LEU A 482 7.24 -8.26 -2.77
C LEU A 482 8.73 -8.55 -3.02
N VAL A 483 9.00 -9.68 -3.67
CA VAL A 483 10.36 -10.22 -3.82
C VAL A 483 10.65 -10.64 -5.27
N PRO A 484 11.82 -10.28 -5.83
CA PRO A 484 12.32 -10.87 -7.08
C PRO A 484 13.01 -12.20 -6.80
N LEU A 485 12.40 -13.30 -7.23
CA LEU A 485 12.94 -14.65 -7.10
C LEU A 485 13.71 -15.02 -8.36
N TYR A 486 14.97 -14.59 -8.40
CA TYR A 486 15.84 -14.67 -9.58
C TYR A 486 15.91 -16.09 -10.18
N ASN A 487 16.17 -17.11 -9.37
CA ASN A 487 16.27 -18.50 -9.83
C ASN A 487 14.92 -19.12 -10.24
N GLN A 488 13.80 -18.57 -9.77
CA GLN A 488 12.45 -19.03 -10.13
C GLN A 488 11.88 -18.28 -11.32
N GLN A 489 12.60 -17.28 -11.88
CA GLN A 489 12.12 -16.45 -12.98
C GLN A 489 10.75 -15.83 -12.71
N CYS A 490 10.56 -15.31 -11.49
CA CYS A 490 9.32 -14.65 -11.12
C CYS A 490 9.52 -13.55 -10.08
N VAL A 491 8.52 -12.68 -10.01
CA VAL A 491 8.29 -11.81 -8.86
C VAL A 491 7.10 -12.38 -8.08
N ALA A 492 7.14 -12.28 -6.75
CA ALA A 492 6.09 -12.84 -5.91
C ALA A 492 5.82 -11.99 -4.67
N GLU A 493 4.56 -11.93 -4.26
CA GLU A 493 4.12 -11.34 -3.00
C GLU A 493 3.86 -12.42 -1.96
N PHE A 494 4.38 -12.22 -0.76
CA PHE A 494 4.17 -13.09 0.39
C PHE A 494 3.60 -12.31 1.57
N ASP A 495 2.84 -13.01 2.43
CA ASP A 495 2.63 -12.56 3.80
C ASP A 495 3.79 -13.03 4.72
N TRP A 496 3.77 -12.59 5.97
CA TRP A 496 4.79 -12.96 6.96
C TRP A 496 4.65 -14.36 7.54
N ASP A 497 3.61 -15.10 7.15
CA ASP A 497 3.45 -16.52 7.49
C ASP A 497 3.97 -17.42 6.33
N GLY A 498 4.45 -16.81 5.25
CA GLY A 498 5.07 -17.46 4.11
C GLY A 498 4.10 -17.86 3.00
N ASN A 499 2.83 -17.47 3.10
CA ASN A 499 1.86 -17.76 2.03
C ASN A 499 2.09 -16.81 0.86
N LYS A 500 2.08 -17.37 -0.35
CA LYS A 500 2.19 -16.61 -1.60
C LYS A 500 0.81 -16.10 -2.01
N HIS A 501 0.65 -14.79 -2.14
CA HIS A 501 -0.61 -14.13 -2.49
C HIS A 501 -0.69 -13.70 -3.96
N TRP A 502 0.46 -13.49 -4.60
CA TRP A 502 0.54 -13.08 -5.99
C TRP A 502 1.87 -13.50 -6.60
N THR A 503 1.88 -13.77 -7.90
CA THR A 503 3.11 -14.02 -8.66
C THR A 503 2.94 -13.60 -10.11
N ALA A 504 4.05 -13.17 -10.73
CA ALA A 504 4.14 -12.96 -12.17
C ALA A 504 5.49 -13.46 -12.69
N THR A 505 5.45 -14.14 -13.83
CA THR A 505 6.64 -14.66 -14.51
C THR A 505 7.43 -13.51 -15.11
N ILE A 506 8.70 -13.39 -14.74
CA ILE A 506 9.63 -12.40 -15.27
C ILE A 506 11.00 -13.04 -15.38
N ASN A 507 11.68 -12.85 -16.50
CA ASN A 507 13.01 -13.43 -16.69
C ASN A 507 14.06 -12.63 -15.89
N ASN A 508 14.82 -13.35 -15.06
CA ASN A 508 15.95 -12.85 -14.28
C ASN A 508 15.68 -11.53 -13.51
N PRO A 509 14.61 -11.47 -12.69
CA PRO A 509 14.28 -10.27 -11.93
C PRO A 509 15.30 -10.07 -10.82
N THR A 510 15.70 -8.82 -10.60
CA THR A 510 16.74 -8.45 -9.63
C THR A 510 16.30 -7.41 -8.62
N SER A 511 15.39 -6.50 -8.99
CA SER A 511 14.80 -5.55 -8.05
C SER A 511 13.33 -5.35 -8.37
N VAL A 512 12.52 -5.05 -7.36
CA VAL A 512 11.09 -4.79 -7.49
C VAL A 512 10.68 -3.52 -6.77
N SER A 513 9.63 -2.88 -7.26
CA SER A 513 8.84 -1.90 -6.51
C SER A 513 7.41 -1.88 -7.00
N ARG A 514 6.44 -1.80 -6.08
CA ARG A 514 5.02 -1.63 -6.41
C ARG A 514 4.74 -0.14 -6.63
N LEU A 515 4.12 0.18 -7.75
CA LEU A 515 3.73 1.53 -8.12
C LEU A 515 2.36 1.90 -7.54
N SER A 516 2.08 3.20 -7.47
CA SER A 516 0.82 3.75 -6.96
C SER A 516 -0.41 3.30 -7.75
N ASN A 517 -0.25 3.06 -9.06
CA ASN A 517 -1.27 2.51 -9.95
C ASN A 517 -1.47 0.99 -9.78
N GLY A 518 -0.72 0.34 -8.88
CA GLY A 518 -0.79 -1.09 -8.63
C GLY A 518 0.12 -1.96 -9.52
N ASN A 519 0.76 -1.39 -10.55
CA ASN A 519 1.73 -2.10 -11.38
C ASN A 519 3.03 -2.39 -10.62
N THR A 520 3.83 -3.33 -11.11
CA THR A 520 5.17 -3.63 -10.57
C THR A 520 6.24 -3.14 -11.53
N LEU A 521 7.16 -2.31 -11.04
CA LEU A 521 8.41 -2.00 -11.74
C LEU A 521 9.49 -3.00 -11.33
N VAL A 522 10.14 -3.62 -12.30
CA VAL A 522 11.13 -4.69 -12.10
C VAL A 522 12.39 -4.37 -12.89
N THR A 523 13.57 -4.47 -12.26
CA THR A 523 14.83 -4.51 -13.02
C THR A 523 15.20 -5.94 -13.34
N CYS A 524 15.73 -6.16 -14.53
CA CYS A 524 16.28 -7.45 -14.97
C CYS A 524 17.75 -7.25 -15.33
N SER A 525 18.64 -7.27 -14.32
CA SER A 525 20.04 -6.84 -14.51
C SER A 525 20.77 -7.56 -15.63
N LEU A 526 20.51 -8.86 -15.85
CA LEU A 526 21.20 -9.65 -16.88
C LEU A 526 20.57 -9.54 -18.27
N ASN A 527 19.36 -9.00 -18.37
CA ASN A 527 18.72 -8.69 -19.64
C ASN A 527 18.87 -7.22 -20.02
N ASN A 528 19.64 -6.46 -19.25
CA ASN A 528 19.93 -5.04 -19.49
C ASN A 528 18.66 -4.20 -19.67
N ARG A 529 17.61 -4.49 -18.90
CA ARG A 529 16.31 -3.81 -19.04
C ARG A 529 15.55 -3.64 -17.73
N ILE A 530 14.62 -2.72 -17.77
CA ILE A 530 13.60 -2.47 -16.75
C ILE A 530 12.24 -2.73 -17.40
N VAL A 531 11.31 -3.30 -16.64
CA VAL A 531 9.94 -3.58 -17.09
C VAL A 531 8.93 -3.10 -16.07
N GLU A 532 7.82 -2.56 -16.53
CA GLU A 532 6.61 -2.37 -15.74
C GLU A 532 5.62 -3.44 -16.17
N ILE A 533 5.07 -4.16 -15.20
CA ILE A 533 4.03 -5.16 -15.43
C ILE A 533 2.76 -4.81 -14.67
N ASP A 534 1.62 -5.12 -15.26
CA ASP A 534 0.34 -5.00 -14.59
C ASP A 534 0.12 -6.14 -13.56
N ARG A 535 -1.06 -6.14 -12.93
CA ARG A 535 -1.43 -7.18 -11.95
C ARG A 535 -1.61 -8.57 -12.56
N ALA A 536 -1.83 -8.68 -13.86
CA ALA A 536 -1.89 -9.95 -14.58
C ALA A 536 -0.50 -10.46 -14.99
N GLY A 537 0.56 -9.66 -14.76
CA GLY A 537 1.92 -9.98 -15.15
C GLY A 537 2.26 -9.62 -16.60
N LYS A 538 1.38 -8.89 -17.29
CA LYS A 538 1.62 -8.42 -18.65
C LYS A 538 2.51 -7.19 -18.62
N GLU A 539 3.50 -7.16 -19.50
CA GLU A 539 4.34 -5.99 -19.72
C GLU A 539 3.52 -4.83 -20.32
N VAL A 540 3.53 -3.70 -19.62
CA VAL A 540 2.88 -2.45 -20.05
C VAL A 540 3.88 -1.35 -20.37
N TRP A 541 5.14 -1.50 -19.94
CA TRP A 541 6.23 -0.60 -20.27
C TRP A 541 7.58 -1.32 -20.15
N SER A 542 8.57 -0.92 -20.95
CA SER A 542 9.95 -1.38 -20.77
C SER A 542 10.97 -0.34 -21.23
N TYR A 543 12.19 -0.47 -20.74
CA TYR A 543 13.33 0.35 -21.12
C TYR A 543 14.61 -0.47 -21.10
N HIS A 544 15.35 -0.45 -22.20
CA HIS A 544 16.68 -1.07 -22.27
C HIS A 544 17.74 -0.05 -21.86
N VAL A 545 18.80 -0.53 -21.23
CA VAL A 545 19.91 0.30 -20.78
C VAL A 545 21.22 -0.21 -21.35
N ASP A 546 22.15 0.72 -21.57
CA ASP A 546 23.53 0.40 -21.93
C ASP A 546 24.32 0.05 -20.66
N GLY A 547 24.04 -1.13 -20.10
CA GLY A 547 24.63 -1.60 -18.85
C GLY A 547 23.74 -2.61 -18.13
N ARG A 548 24.06 -2.87 -16.85
CA ARG A 548 23.21 -3.69 -15.98
C ARG A 548 22.42 -2.79 -15.04
N PRO A 549 21.08 -2.73 -15.13
CA PRO A 549 20.28 -1.94 -14.20
C PRO A 549 20.22 -2.63 -12.84
N PHE A 550 20.52 -1.91 -11.76
CA PHE A 550 20.37 -2.44 -10.40
C PHE A 550 19.05 -1.98 -9.79
N ARG A 551 18.82 -0.66 -9.72
CA ARG A 551 17.60 -0.08 -9.16
C ARG A 551 16.84 0.73 -10.20
N ALA A 552 15.51 0.65 -10.15
CA ALA A 552 14.61 1.58 -10.82
C ALA A 552 13.54 2.09 -9.84
N ARG A 553 13.24 3.39 -9.88
CA ARG A 553 12.21 4.03 -9.05
C ARG A 553 11.37 4.98 -9.90
N ARG A 554 10.05 4.84 -9.83
CA ARG A 554 9.11 5.81 -10.40
C ARG A 554 9.06 7.05 -9.50
N ARG A 555 8.99 8.20 -10.15
CA ARG A 555 8.86 9.50 -9.51
C ARG A 555 7.60 10.19 -9.94
#